data_AF-A0A1B6EF64-F1
#
_entry.id   AF-A0A1B6EF64-F1
#
_cell.length_a   1.000
_cell.length_b   1.000
_cell.length_c   1.000
_cell.angle_alpha   90.00
_cell.angle_beta   90.00
_cell.angle_gamma   90.00
#
_symmetry.space_group_name_H-M   'P 1'
#
loop_
_entity.id
_entity.type
_entity.pdbx_description
1 polymer ?
#
loop_
_entity_poly.entity_id
_entity_poly.type
_entity_poly.pdbx_seq_one_letter_code
_entity_poly.pdbx_strand_id
1 'polypeptide(L)'
;MEDVLDETVSSEELMRFERVYHEELYKGSVTTDSQFNYAWCLVRSKYQADIRKGIIFLEELYNDDKGNGRRDYLYYLALGNARLKEYRKALEYCRAFLNLEPSNNQVQTLETVIKKRMERDGMMGIALAGSAILAVGGLIGLGFALAKK
;
A
#
# COMPACT_ATOMS: atom_id res chain seq x y z
N MET A 1 2.11 13.00 -11.85
CA MET A 1 2.80 11.91 -11.14
C MET A 1 1.83 10.76 -11.16
N GLU A 2 2.08 9.77 -12.01
CA GLU A 2 1.29 8.53 -12.05
C GLU A 2 1.26 7.96 -10.63
N ASP A 3 0.06 7.71 -10.12
CA ASP A 3 -0.11 7.11 -8.80
C ASP A 3 0.42 5.67 -8.92
N VAL A 4 1.51 5.34 -8.22
CA VAL A 4 2.11 3.99 -8.19
C VAL A 4 1.09 2.90 -7.85
N LEU A 5 -0.03 3.27 -7.20
CA LEU A 5 -1.13 2.38 -6.88
C LEU A 5 -2.00 2.00 -8.11
N ASP A 6 -1.96 2.79 -9.18
CA ASP A 6 -2.72 2.57 -10.41
C ASP A 6 -1.92 1.78 -11.47
N GLU A 7 -0.62 1.55 -11.24
CA GLU A 7 0.22 0.73 -12.12
C GLU A 7 -0.20 -0.75 -12.05
N THR A 8 -0.36 -1.39 -13.22
CA THR A 8 -0.75 -2.80 -13.30
C THR A 8 0.25 -3.63 -14.10
N VAL A 9 0.46 -4.86 -13.66
CA VAL A 9 1.26 -5.87 -14.39
C VAL A 9 0.53 -6.32 -15.67
N SER A 10 1.28 -6.69 -16.71
CA SER A 10 0.69 -7.24 -17.93
C SER A 10 0.13 -8.65 -17.68
N SER A 11 -0.91 -9.04 -18.43
CA SER A 11 -1.48 -10.39 -18.34
C SER A 11 -0.45 -11.47 -18.68
N GLU A 12 0.44 -11.21 -19.64
CA GLU A 12 1.47 -12.15 -20.07
C GLU A 12 2.49 -12.42 -18.97
N GLU A 13 2.91 -11.37 -18.26
CA GLU A 13 3.85 -11.48 -17.15
C GLU A 13 3.21 -12.21 -15.95
N LEU A 14 1.96 -11.89 -15.61
CA LEU A 14 1.22 -12.61 -14.59
C LEU A 14 1.09 -14.11 -14.91
N MET A 15 0.71 -14.46 -16.14
CA MET A 15 0.59 -15.85 -16.60
C MET A 15 1.94 -16.59 -16.58
N ARG A 16 3.04 -15.90 -16.87
CA ARG A 16 4.38 -16.48 -16.82
C ARG A 16 4.73 -16.94 -15.39
N PHE A 17 4.58 -16.06 -14.40
CA PHE A 17 4.91 -16.40 -13.02
C PHE A 17 3.90 -17.34 -12.38
N GLU A 18 2.62 -17.24 -12.76
CA GLU A 18 1.60 -18.19 -12.35
C GLU A 18 1.94 -19.62 -12.75
N ARG A 19 2.38 -19.82 -14.00
CA ARG A 19 2.78 -21.15 -14.50
C ARG A 19 3.96 -21.71 -13.73
N VAL A 20 5.01 -20.91 -13.51
CA VAL A 20 6.19 -21.34 -12.74
C VAL A 20 5.78 -21.78 -11.33
N TYR A 21 4.97 -20.97 -10.63
CA TYR A 21 4.48 -21.30 -9.30
C TYR A 21 3.68 -22.61 -9.28
N HIS A 22 2.74 -22.79 -10.21
CA HIS A 22 1.91 -24.01 -10.24
C HIS A 22 2.70 -25.27 -10.64
N GLU A 23 3.70 -25.15 -11.51
CA GLU A 23 4.59 -26.25 -11.85
C GLU A 23 5.41 -26.70 -10.63
N GLU A 24 5.93 -25.76 -9.84
CA GLU A 24 6.63 -26.08 -8.60
C GLU A 24 5.69 -26.63 -7.52
N LEU A 25 4.47 -26.09 -7.42
CA LEU A 25 3.44 -26.58 -6.52
C LEU A 25 3.06 -28.03 -6.82
N TYR A 26 2.91 -28.38 -8.10
CA TYR A 26 2.64 -29.76 -8.53
C TYR A 26 3.79 -30.71 -8.18
N LYS A 27 5.04 -30.23 -8.25
CA LYS A 27 6.24 -30.99 -7.85
C LYS A 27 6.42 -31.07 -6.32
N GLY A 28 5.65 -30.30 -5.55
CA GLY A 28 5.75 -30.23 -4.09
C GLY A 28 6.97 -29.45 -3.58
N SER A 29 7.57 -28.60 -4.42
CA SER A 29 8.83 -27.91 -4.12
C SER A 29 8.78 -26.43 -4.53
N VAL A 30 7.84 -25.68 -3.95
CA VAL A 30 7.71 -24.23 -4.19
C VAL A 30 8.88 -23.50 -3.53
N THR A 31 9.57 -22.68 -4.32
CA THR A 31 10.64 -21.82 -3.83
C THR A 31 10.09 -20.49 -3.32
N THR A 32 10.79 -19.88 -2.35
CA THR A 32 10.48 -18.53 -1.85
C THR A 32 10.43 -17.51 -3.01
N ASP A 33 11.35 -17.62 -3.97
CA ASP A 33 11.42 -16.73 -5.11
C ASP A 33 10.23 -16.89 -6.06
N SER A 34 9.79 -18.12 -6.36
CA SER A 34 8.63 -18.33 -7.24
C SER A 34 7.34 -17.84 -6.60
N GLN A 35 7.14 -18.11 -5.30
CA GLN A 35 6.00 -17.60 -4.54
C GLN A 35 6.02 -16.06 -4.48
N PHE A 36 7.18 -15.47 -4.21
CA PHE A 36 7.33 -14.02 -4.17
C PHE A 36 7.04 -13.37 -5.53
N ASN A 37 7.64 -13.87 -6.61
CA ASN A 37 7.44 -13.31 -7.95
C ASN A 37 5.99 -13.40 -8.40
N TYR A 38 5.30 -14.50 -8.08
CA TYR A 38 3.88 -14.62 -8.37
C TYR A 38 3.04 -13.65 -7.51
N ALA A 39 3.33 -13.56 -6.21
CA ALA A 39 2.65 -12.63 -5.31
C ALA A 39 2.84 -11.16 -5.74
N TRP A 40 4.05 -10.80 -6.20
CA TRP A 40 4.40 -9.51 -6.77
C TRP A 40 3.52 -9.13 -7.97
N CYS A 41 3.28 -10.07 -8.89
CA CYS A 41 2.35 -9.84 -10.00
C CYS A 41 0.91 -9.71 -9.50
N LEU A 42 0.49 -10.57 -8.57
CA LEU A 42 -0.87 -10.59 -8.02
C LEU A 42 -1.26 -9.26 -7.36
N VAL A 43 -0.38 -8.69 -6.52
CA VAL A 43 -0.64 -7.38 -5.87
C VAL A 43 -0.63 -6.20 -6.84
N ARG A 44 -0.18 -6.41 -8.09
CA ARG A 44 -0.23 -5.45 -9.22
C ARG A 44 -1.30 -5.83 -10.26
N SER A 45 -2.16 -6.81 -9.98
CA SER A 45 -3.29 -7.17 -10.86
C SER A 45 -4.38 -6.11 -10.84
N LYS A 46 -5.22 -6.06 -11.88
CA LYS A 46 -6.44 -5.24 -11.91
C LYS A 46 -7.59 -5.82 -11.09
N TYR A 47 -7.51 -7.09 -10.69
CA TYR A 47 -8.59 -7.78 -9.98
C TYR A 47 -8.32 -7.82 -8.48
N GLN A 48 -9.32 -7.43 -7.67
CA GLN A 48 -9.17 -7.43 -6.21
C GLN A 48 -8.95 -8.83 -5.62
N ALA A 49 -9.49 -9.89 -6.25
CA ALA A 49 -9.28 -11.26 -5.81
C ALA A 49 -7.80 -11.66 -5.88
N ASP A 50 -7.13 -11.31 -6.98
CA ASP A 50 -5.70 -11.52 -7.17
C ASP A 50 -4.89 -10.75 -6.12
N ILE A 51 -5.22 -9.47 -5.91
CA ILE A 51 -4.52 -8.65 -4.92
C ILE A 51 -4.62 -9.27 -3.51
N ARG A 52 -5.81 -9.74 -3.11
CA ARG A 52 -5.99 -10.46 -1.83
C ARG A 52 -5.12 -11.71 -1.75
N LYS A 53 -5.09 -12.53 -2.82
CA LYS A 53 -4.24 -13.73 -2.89
C LYS A 53 -2.75 -13.37 -2.77
N GLY A 54 -2.31 -12.33 -3.47
CA GLY A 54 -0.94 -11.83 -3.40
C GLY A 54 -0.55 -11.36 -2.00
N ILE A 55 -1.44 -10.66 -1.29
CA ILE A 55 -1.23 -10.26 0.10
C ILE A 55 -1.03 -11.48 1.00
N ILE A 56 -1.87 -12.52 0.87
CA ILE A 56 -1.74 -13.75 1.67
C ILE A 56 -0.37 -14.38 1.45
N PHE A 57 0.07 -14.54 0.21
CA PHE A 57 1.39 -15.10 -0.09
C PHE A 57 2.54 -14.25 0.48
N LEU A 58 2.43 -12.92 0.43
CA LEU A 58 3.44 -12.05 1.02
C LEU A 58 3.45 -12.11 2.56
N GLU A 59 2.30 -12.29 3.21
CA GLU A 59 2.21 -12.50 4.66
C GLU A 59 2.82 -13.84 5.07
N GLU A 60 2.54 -14.91 4.33
CA GLU A 60 3.18 -16.23 4.50
C GLU A 60 4.70 -16.11 4.40
N LEU A 61 5.20 -15.52 3.31
CA LEU A 61 6.62 -15.29 3.11
C LEU A 61 7.22 -14.46 4.24
N TYR A 62 6.57 -13.38 4.66
CA TYR A 62 7.05 -12.51 5.74
C TYR A 62 7.14 -13.21 7.10
N ASN A 63 6.22 -14.14 7.39
CA ASN A 63 6.21 -14.90 8.64
C ASN A 63 7.24 -16.03 8.65
N ASP A 64 7.48 -16.65 7.50
CA ASP A 64 8.46 -17.74 7.34
C ASP A 64 9.89 -17.24 7.12
N ASP A 65 10.06 -15.96 6.71
CA ASP A 65 11.35 -15.39 6.36
C ASP A 65 12.31 -15.27 7.55
N LYS A 66 13.48 -15.91 7.39
CA LYS A 66 14.63 -15.81 8.29
C LYS A 66 15.76 -14.94 7.71
N GLY A 67 15.53 -14.27 6.59
CA GLY A 67 16.54 -13.61 5.76
C GLY A 67 16.21 -12.16 5.38
N ASN A 68 16.71 -11.76 4.20
CA ASN A 68 16.78 -10.36 3.75
C ASN A 68 15.56 -9.88 2.94
N GLY A 69 14.63 -10.76 2.57
CA GLY A 69 13.47 -10.46 1.72
C GLY A 69 12.38 -9.64 2.40
N ARG A 70 12.41 -9.57 3.74
CA ARG A 70 11.48 -8.83 4.59
C ARG A 70 11.16 -7.41 4.12
N ARG A 71 12.15 -6.67 3.60
CA ARG A 71 11.96 -5.31 3.06
C ARG A 71 11.03 -5.31 1.84
N ASP A 72 11.30 -6.18 0.87
CA ASP A 72 10.49 -6.29 -0.34
C ASP A 72 9.05 -6.72 -0.01
N TYR A 73 8.89 -7.66 0.93
CA TYR A 73 7.56 -8.09 1.37
C TYR A 73 6.77 -6.95 1.99
N LEU A 74 7.38 -6.15 2.88
CA LEU A 74 6.74 -4.98 3.49
C LEU A 74 6.31 -3.95 2.45
N TYR A 75 7.14 -3.71 1.43
CA TYR A 75 6.80 -2.79 0.34
C TYR A 75 5.55 -3.26 -0.42
N TYR A 76 5.52 -4.52 -0.84
CA TYR A 76 4.41 -5.06 -1.62
C TYR A 76 3.14 -5.31 -0.77
N LEU A 77 3.29 -5.56 0.55
CA LEU A 77 2.17 -5.57 1.49
C LEU A 77 1.54 -4.18 1.63
N ALA A 78 2.35 -3.13 1.75
CA ALA A 78 1.85 -1.75 1.76
C ALA A 78 1.10 -1.42 0.47
N LEU A 79 1.69 -1.74 -0.69
CA LEU A 79 1.09 -1.54 -2.00
C LEU A 79 -0.26 -2.27 -2.14
N GLY A 80 -0.29 -3.58 -1.87
CA GLY A 80 -1.50 -4.40 -2.02
C GLY A 80 -2.64 -3.93 -1.12
N ASN A 81 -2.35 -3.66 0.16
CA ASN A 81 -3.37 -3.18 1.10
C ASN A 81 -3.90 -1.79 0.69
N ALA A 82 -3.04 -0.89 0.22
CA ALA A 82 -3.48 0.42 -0.27
C ALA A 82 -4.42 0.31 -1.48
N ARG A 83 -4.13 -0.61 -2.42
CA ARG A 83 -4.98 -0.85 -3.60
C ARG A 83 -6.35 -1.45 -3.23
N LEU A 84 -6.43 -2.17 -2.11
CA LEU A 84 -7.70 -2.65 -1.54
C LEU A 84 -8.40 -1.63 -0.63
N LYS A 85 -7.88 -0.40 -0.52
CA LYS A 85 -8.38 0.66 0.37
C LYS A 85 -8.21 0.36 1.88
N GLU A 86 -7.41 -0.63 2.23
CA GLU A 86 -7.01 -0.95 3.60
C GLU A 86 -5.87 -0.02 4.05
N TYR A 87 -6.12 1.29 4.01
CA TYR A 87 -5.08 2.32 4.13
C TYR A 87 -4.35 2.30 5.47
N ARG A 88 -5.03 1.98 6.57
CA ARG A 88 -4.39 1.89 7.89
C ARG A 88 -3.32 0.80 7.92
N LYS A 89 -3.68 -0.39 7.46
CA LYS A 89 -2.77 -1.55 7.37
C LYS A 89 -1.62 -1.26 6.40
N ALA A 90 -1.91 -0.61 5.28
CA ALA A 90 -0.87 -0.17 4.34
C ALA A 90 0.16 0.78 4.97
N LEU A 91 -0.31 1.77 5.75
CA LEU A 91 0.56 2.71 6.46
C LEU A 91 1.38 2.04 7.58
N GLU A 92 0.83 1.04 8.26
CA GLU A 92 1.57 0.23 9.24
C GLU A 92 2.76 -0.48 8.58
N TYR A 93 2.57 -1.07 7.39
CA TYR A 93 3.67 -1.68 6.64
C TYR A 93 4.70 -0.65 6.15
N CYS A 94 4.29 0.54 5.68
CA CYS A 94 5.22 1.62 5.35
C CYS A 94 6.08 2.01 6.56
N ARG A 95 5.47 2.16 7.74
CA ARG A 95 6.20 2.49 8.98
C ARG A 95 7.15 1.37 9.38
N ALA A 96 6.72 0.11 9.31
CA ALA A 96 7.58 -1.03 9.58
C ALA A 96 8.80 -1.07 8.65
N PHE A 97 8.61 -0.77 7.36
CA PHE A 97 9.72 -0.64 6.42
C PHE A 97 10.65 0.52 6.80
N LEU A 98 10.11 1.70 7.05
CA LEU A 98 10.91 2.89 7.37
C LEU A 98 11.65 2.78 8.71
N ASN A 99 11.19 1.93 9.64
CA ASN A 99 11.96 1.60 10.83
C ASN A 99 13.25 0.81 10.51
N LEU A 100 13.26 0.05 9.41
CA LEU A 100 14.44 -0.67 8.91
C LEU A 100 15.32 0.24 8.04
N GLU A 101 14.71 1.06 7.18
CA GLU A 101 15.40 2.01 6.30
C GLU A 101 14.77 3.41 6.33
N PRO A 102 15.12 4.24 7.32
CA PRO A 102 14.48 5.55 7.50
C PRO A 102 14.65 6.50 6.31
N SER A 103 15.77 6.40 5.58
CA SER A 103 16.11 7.27 4.46
C SER A 103 15.57 6.79 3.11
N ASN A 104 14.72 5.76 3.07
CA ASN A 104 14.20 5.22 1.82
C ASN A 104 13.11 6.12 1.22
N ASN A 105 13.50 6.95 0.24
CA ASN A 105 12.63 7.91 -0.42
C ASN A 105 11.44 7.25 -1.16
N GLN A 106 11.61 6.02 -1.66
CA GLN A 106 10.56 5.30 -2.37
C GLN A 106 9.39 5.00 -1.43
N VAL A 107 9.68 4.51 -0.22
CA VAL A 107 8.65 4.18 0.77
C VAL A 107 8.04 5.43 1.40
N GLN A 108 8.81 6.49 1.63
CA GLN A 108 8.27 7.78 2.06
C GLN A 108 7.29 8.36 1.03
N THR A 109 7.61 8.21 -0.27
CA THR A 109 6.73 8.63 -1.36
C THR A 109 5.46 7.79 -1.38
N LEU A 110 5.57 6.46 -1.25
CA LEU A 110 4.43 5.55 -1.16
C LEU A 110 3.53 5.90 0.03
N GLU A 111 4.09 6.14 1.22
CA GLU A 111 3.33 6.54 2.41
C GLU A 111 2.56 7.84 2.16
N THR A 112 3.18 8.82 1.49
CA THR A 112 2.55 10.09 1.13
C THR A 112 1.40 9.90 0.13
N VAL A 113 1.60 9.06 -0.88
CA VAL A 113 0.57 8.72 -1.87
C VAL A 113 -0.63 8.03 -1.20
N ILE A 114 -0.38 7.08 -0.30
CA ILE A 114 -1.42 6.38 0.46
C ILE A 114 -2.22 7.37 1.31
N LYS A 115 -1.55 8.28 2.05
CA LYS A 115 -2.22 9.32 2.86
C LYS A 115 -3.12 10.22 2.00
N LYS A 116 -2.63 10.67 0.84
CA LYS A 116 -3.41 11.49 -0.11
C LYS A 116 -4.64 10.75 -0.64
N ARG A 117 -4.52 9.44 -0.92
CA ARG A 117 -5.65 8.64 -1.40
C ARG A 117 -6.67 8.36 -0.30
N MET A 118 -6.20 8.11 0.92
CA MET A 118 -7.04 7.98 2.12
C MET A 118 -7.85 9.24 2.41
N GLU A 119 -7.24 10.43 2.26
CA GLU A 119 -7.92 11.72 2.38
C GLU A 119 -8.96 11.91 1.27
N ARG A 120 -8.60 11.66 0.00
CA ARG A 120 -9.51 11.76 -1.14
C ARG A 120 -10.73 10.84 -0.99
N ASP A 121 -10.53 9.63 -0.49
CA ASP A 121 -11.60 8.65 -0.28
C ASP A 121 -12.42 8.93 1.00
N GLY A 122 -12.15 10.02 1.73
CA GLY A 122 -12.89 10.40 2.94
C GLY A 122 -12.69 9.44 4.12
N MET A 123 -11.68 8.56 4.06
CA MET A 123 -11.37 7.58 5.10
C MET A 123 -10.40 8.11 6.16
N MET A 124 -10.03 9.39 6.05
CA MET A 124 -9.39 10.13 7.12
C MET A 124 -10.41 10.32 8.25
N GLY A 125 -10.50 9.31 9.13
CA GLY A 125 -11.26 9.42 10.36
C GLY A 125 -10.83 10.68 11.11
N ILE A 126 -11.78 11.32 11.79
CA ILE A 126 -11.57 12.53 12.59
C ILE A 126 -10.63 12.18 13.76
N ALA A 127 -9.34 12.07 13.47
CA ALA A 127 -8.24 12.02 14.40
C ALA A 127 -7.44 13.28 14.14
N LEU A 128 -8.07 14.41 14.45
CA LEU A 128 -7.39 15.65 14.77
C LEU A 128 -6.49 15.38 15.97
N ALA A 129 -5.25 14.94 15.72
CA ALA A 129 -4.20 14.92 16.71
C ALA A 129 -3.11 15.90 16.27
N GLY A 130 -3.42 17.19 16.42
CA GLY A 130 -2.48 18.12 17.04
C GLY A 130 -1.34 18.70 16.21
N SER A 131 -1.55 19.10 14.95
CA SER A 131 -0.82 20.26 14.36
C SER A 131 -1.14 20.44 12.87
N ALA A 132 -1.68 21.60 12.50
CA ALA A 132 -1.76 22.17 11.14
C ALA A 132 -2.66 21.42 10.12
N ILE A 133 -3.62 22.00 9.39
CA ILE A 133 -4.14 23.36 9.18
C ILE A 133 -5.64 23.17 8.84
N LEU A 134 -6.50 23.97 9.47
CA LEU A 134 -7.87 24.20 8.99
C LEU A 134 -7.81 25.11 7.76
N ALA A 135 -7.85 24.52 6.57
CA ALA A 135 -8.19 25.20 5.33
C ALA A 135 -8.90 24.13 4.50
N VAL A 136 -10.23 24.15 4.32
CA VAL A 136 -10.96 25.13 3.51
C VAL A 136 -12.40 25.18 4.02
N GLY A 137 -12.93 26.37 4.31
CA GLY A 137 -14.33 26.53 4.70
C GLY A 137 -14.74 27.89 5.27
N GLY A 138 -13.81 28.83 5.47
CA GLY A 138 -14.09 30.16 6.03
C GLY A 138 -14.15 31.27 4.97
N LEU A 139 -15.08 31.19 4.02
CA LEU A 139 -15.47 32.35 3.20
C LEU A 139 -16.87 32.81 3.60
N ILE A 140 -17.03 33.36 4.81
CA ILE A 140 -18.06 34.38 5.07
C ILE A 140 -17.47 35.36 6.10
N GLY A 141 -16.88 36.45 5.60
CA GLY A 141 -16.63 37.64 6.41
C GLY A 141 -17.97 38.27 6.80
N LEU A 142 -18.47 37.94 8.00
CA LEU A 142 -19.50 38.71 8.67
C LEU A 142 -18.89 39.27 9.95
N GLY A 143 -18.08 40.30 9.78
CA GLY A 143 -17.55 41.10 10.87
C GLY A 143 -17.75 42.57 10.54
N PHE A 144 -18.87 43.14 10.96
CA PHE A 144 -18.95 44.41 11.70
C PHE A 144 -20.34 44.50 12.31
N ALA A 145 -20.46 43.95 13.52
CA ALA A 145 -21.61 44.13 14.38
C ALA A 145 -21.70 45.62 14.78
N LEU A 146 -22.92 46.16 14.63
CA LEU A 146 -23.37 47.42 15.20
C LEU A 146 -23.18 47.44 16.72
N ALA A 147 -22.38 48.38 17.23
CA ALA A 147 -22.50 48.90 18.60
C ALA A 147 -21.57 50.12 18.82
N LYS A 148 -22.13 51.33 18.85
CA LYS A 148 -22.19 52.14 20.09
C LYS A 148 -22.91 53.49 19.88
N LYS A 149 -23.76 53.73 20.88
CA LYS A 149 -24.34 54.96 21.43
C LYS A 149 -23.62 56.27 21.14
#